data_AF-A0A135VMQ2-F1
#
_entry.id   AF-A0A135VMQ2-F1
#
_cell.length_a   1.000
_cell.length_b   1.000
_cell.length_c   1.000
_cell.angle_alpha   90.00
_cell.angle_beta   90.00
_cell.angle_gamma   90.00
#
_symmetry.space_group_name_H-M   'P 1'
#
loop_
_entity.id
_entity.type
_entity.pdbx_description
1 polymer ?
#
loop_
_entity_poly.entity_id
_entity_poly.type
_entity_poly.pdbx_seq_one_letter_code
_entity_poly.pdbx_strand_id
1 'polypeptide(L)'
;MTINIVISGDTLTGKTMVAIALAAKLKDRNNSVGYFKPVGTKSYEYSTSTEDVDEDAAIMKELLGLKHPLSSISPIVRTKSSFDELLHIGHENLLKKIKTCYTEISTNLDYVLIEGTKASWHLLHVDLSTPRIAKELNASVICLVNFPDIEAIDDVLLQIELFRHQGIEKVSIILNMVPPMLKRTVSEQIGPFLEKQGVGLVGVLYLHRELFSPTIREIQKALEGEMITGAEKMDILIEKFMVGSMAPENALKWFRRTSDKAVITSGDRSDICLAALETDTNLLILTGGMGPEIGTIARARELGVPIMMTAHDTYTTGKIVDNLIGTVTAENKEKLAIVEKIVGESLDMDKILS
;
A
#
# COMPACT_ATOMS: atom_id res chain seq x y z
N MET A 1 -9.78 -29.38 -2.83
CA MET A 1 -9.72 -28.70 -1.52
C MET A 1 -9.05 -27.37 -1.79
N THR A 2 -9.70 -26.27 -1.48
CA THR A 2 -9.17 -24.92 -1.76
C THR A 2 -7.98 -24.62 -0.86
N ILE A 3 -6.91 -24.10 -1.43
CA ILE A 3 -5.69 -23.69 -0.73
C ILE A 3 -5.83 -22.22 -0.36
N ASN A 4 -5.64 -21.92 0.92
CA ASN A 4 -5.74 -20.56 1.44
C ASN A 4 -4.36 -19.97 1.70
N ILE A 5 -4.15 -18.76 1.19
CA ILE A 5 -2.92 -18.00 1.40
C ILE A 5 -3.30 -16.65 1.99
N VAL A 6 -2.96 -16.43 3.25
CA VAL A 6 -3.11 -15.14 3.91
C VAL A 6 -1.91 -14.26 3.58
N ILE A 7 -2.19 -13.06 3.10
CA ILE A 7 -1.20 -12.02 2.84
C ILE A 7 -1.31 -10.99 3.97
N SER A 8 -0.34 -11.03 4.88
CA SER A 8 -0.27 -10.16 6.07
C SER A 8 0.89 -9.18 5.97
N GLY A 9 0.92 -8.20 6.86
CA GLY A 9 1.98 -7.21 6.95
C GLY A 9 1.45 -5.95 7.61
N ASP A 10 2.36 -5.06 8.02
CA ASP A 10 2.00 -3.77 8.60
C ASP A 10 1.34 -2.83 7.56
N THR A 11 0.98 -1.64 8.02
CA THR A 11 0.43 -0.55 7.22
C THR A 11 1.34 -0.23 6.05
N LEU A 12 0.77 -0.08 4.85
CA LEU A 12 1.50 0.33 3.63
C LEU A 12 2.68 -0.59 3.27
N THR A 13 2.53 -1.91 3.50
CA THR A 13 3.54 -2.91 3.14
C THR A 13 3.37 -3.52 1.74
N GLY A 14 2.41 -3.03 0.93
CA GLY A 14 2.20 -3.55 -0.43
C GLY A 14 1.48 -4.90 -0.51
N LYS A 15 0.67 -5.26 0.51
CA LYS A 15 -0.12 -6.50 0.55
C LYS A 15 -0.92 -6.73 -0.74
N THR A 16 -1.63 -5.71 -1.20
CA THR A 16 -2.44 -5.78 -2.42
C THR A 16 -1.60 -5.95 -3.68
N MET A 17 -0.40 -5.37 -3.75
CA MET A 17 0.54 -5.61 -4.85
C MET A 17 0.98 -7.08 -4.91
N VAL A 18 1.29 -7.68 -3.75
CA VAL A 18 1.61 -9.12 -3.66
C VAL A 18 0.39 -9.96 -4.02
N ALA A 19 -0.82 -9.58 -3.60
CA ALA A 19 -2.04 -10.29 -3.96
C ALA A 19 -2.30 -10.30 -5.47
N ILE A 20 -2.11 -9.16 -6.13
CA ILE A 20 -2.22 -9.02 -7.59
C ILE A 20 -1.21 -9.92 -8.30
N ALA A 21 0.07 -9.79 -7.96
CA ALA A 21 1.14 -10.55 -8.60
C ALA A 21 1.01 -12.06 -8.36
N LEU A 22 0.66 -12.47 -7.14
CA LEU A 22 0.43 -13.86 -6.79
C LEU A 22 -0.78 -14.43 -7.55
N ALA A 23 -1.87 -13.68 -7.66
CA ALA A 23 -3.03 -14.10 -8.45
C ALA A 23 -2.69 -14.28 -9.93
N ALA A 24 -1.91 -13.36 -10.51
CA ALA A 24 -1.43 -13.47 -11.89
C ALA A 24 -0.59 -14.73 -12.09
N LYS A 25 0.41 -14.98 -11.23
CA LYS A 25 1.26 -16.18 -11.30
C LYS A 25 0.49 -17.49 -11.12
N LEU A 26 -0.54 -17.51 -10.27
CA LEU A 26 -1.40 -18.66 -10.08
C LEU A 26 -2.28 -18.92 -11.30
N LYS A 27 -2.83 -17.86 -11.92
CA LYS A 27 -3.61 -17.95 -13.17
C LYS A 27 -2.75 -18.44 -14.34
N ASP A 28 -1.51 -17.99 -14.46
CA ASP A 28 -0.54 -18.46 -15.47
C ASP A 28 -0.29 -19.98 -15.34
N ARG A 29 -0.43 -20.52 -14.12
CA ARG A 29 -0.36 -21.96 -13.82
C ARG A 29 -1.72 -22.68 -13.99
N ASN A 30 -2.68 -22.07 -14.68
CA ASN A 30 -4.06 -22.55 -14.92
C ASN A 30 -4.88 -22.82 -13.65
N ASN A 31 -4.61 -22.13 -12.54
CA ASN A 31 -5.41 -22.26 -11.33
C ASN A 31 -6.57 -21.27 -11.30
N SER A 32 -7.69 -21.70 -10.74
CA SER A 32 -8.79 -20.82 -10.36
C SER A 32 -8.48 -20.10 -9.04
N VAL A 33 -8.57 -18.77 -9.06
CA VAL A 33 -8.14 -17.91 -7.94
C VAL A 33 -9.27 -16.98 -7.51
N GLY A 34 -9.57 -17.00 -6.22
CA GLY A 34 -10.46 -16.03 -5.57
C GLY A 34 -9.69 -15.08 -4.67
N TYR A 35 -10.40 -14.05 -4.19
CA TYR A 35 -9.88 -13.09 -3.24
C TYR A 35 -10.90 -12.85 -2.14
N PHE A 36 -10.41 -12.72 -0.91
CA PHE A 36 -11.23 -12.44 0.27
C PHE A 36 -10.49 -11.46 1.18
N LYS A 37 -11.20 -10.44 1.65
CA LYS A 37 -10.67 -9.48 2.62
C LYS A 37 -11.58 -9.45 3.85
N PRO A 38 -11.38 -10.35 4.82
CA PRO A 38 -12.32 -10.57 5.91
C PRO A 38 -12.76 -9.28 6.61
N VAL A 39 -11.81 -8.35 6.82
CA VAL A 39 -12.07 -7.05 7.42
C VAL A 39 -11.33 -5.95 6.66
N GLY A 40 -12.08 -5.01 6.09
CA GLY A 40 -11.59 -3.85 5.37
C GLY A 40 -11.79 -2.53 6.12
N THR A 41 -11.38 -1.44 5.48
CA THR A 41 -11.61 -0.06 5.93
C THR A 41 -12.43 0.67 4.88
N LYS A 42 -13.43 1.44 5.32
CA LYS A 42 -14.28 2.21 4.42
C LYS A 42 -13.44 3.14 3.53
N SER A 43 -13.56 2.97 2.21
CA SER A 43 -13.12 3.94 1.22
C SER A 43 -14.28 4.85 0.85
N TYR A 44 -14.14 6.15 1.11
CA TYR A 44 -15.21 7.12 0.82
C TYR A 44 -15.44 7.31 -0.68
N GLU A 45 -14.46 6.96 -1.51
CA GLU A 45 -14.57 7.05 -2.97
C GLU A 45 -15.43 5.91 -3.53
N TYR A 46 -15.17 4.68 -3.08
CA TYR A 46 -15.86 3.49 -3.58
C TYR A 46 -17.16 3.17 -2.83
N SER A 47 -17.34 3.73 -1.63
CA SER A 47 -18.56 3.50 -0.85
C SER A 47 -19.74 4.28 -1.41
N THR A 48 -20.92 3.66 -1.35
CA THR A 48 -22.19 4.31 -1.66
C THR A 48 -22.89 4.72 -0.37
N SER A 49 -24.04 5.41 -0.48
CA SER A 49 -24.88 5.70 0.69
C SER A 49 -25.45 4.44 1.35
N THR A 50 -25.41 3.29 0.66
CA THR A 50 -26.02 2.03 1.09
C THR A 50 -25.03 0.89 1.32
N GLU A 51 -23.78 1.02 0.86
CA GLU A 51 -22.76 -0.01 1.00
C GLU A 51 -21.40 0.62 1.31
N ASP A 52 -20.84 0.26 2.46
CA ASP A 52 -19.45 0.58 2.79
C ASP A 52 -18.53 -0.42 2.09
N VAL A 53 -17.55 0.10 1.36
CA VAL A 53 -16.66 -0.68 0.49
C VAL A 53 -15.21 -0.48 0.89
N ASP A 54 -14.44 -1.56 0.89
CA ASP A 54 -12.98 -1.52 0.94
C ASP A 54 -12.40 -1.42 -0.48
N GLU A 55 -11.45 -0.51 -0.68
CA GLU A 55 -10.85 -0.22 -1.98
C GLU A 55 -10.09 -1.43 -2.56
N ASP A 56 -9.29 -2.14 -1.75
CA ASP A 56 -8.53 -3.28 -2.24
C ASP A 56 -9.45 -4.44 -2.66
N ALA A 57 -10.58 -4.60 -1.96
CA ALA A 57 -11.63 -5.54 -2.36
C ALA A 57 -12.29 -5.16 -3.69
N ALA A 58 -12.51 -3.88 -3.94
CA ALA A 58 -13.04 -3.38 -5.22
C ALA A 58 -12.06 -3.64 -6.37
N ILE A 59 -10.77 -3.31 -6.17
CA ILE A 59 -9.71 -3.53 -7.15
C ILE A 59 -9.58 -5.02 -7.49
N MET A 60 -9.49 -5.89 -6.48
CA MET A 60 -9.32 -7.33 -6.70
C MET A 60 -10.57 -7.99 -7.30
N LYS A 61 -11.76 -7.47 -7.01
CA LYS A 61 -12.99 -7.91 -7.68
C LYS A 61 -12.93 -7.64 -9.18
N GLU A 62 -12.55 -6.42 -9.58
CA GLU A 62 -12.44 -6.04 -10.99
C GLU A 62 -11.35 -6.86 -11.69
N LEU A 63 -10.15 -6.89 -11.11
CA LEU A 63 -8.98 -7.55 -11.68
C LEU A 63 -9.16 -9.07 -11.84
N LEU A 64 -9.83 -9.72 -10.88
CA LEU A 64 -10.10 -11.15 -10.97
C LEU A 64 -11.43 -11.50 -11.64
N GLY A 65 -12.28 -10.51 -11.95
CA GLY A 65 -13.61 -10.74 -12.49
C GLY A 65 -14.54 -11.48 -11.51
N LEU A 66 -14.44 -11.20 -10.21
CA LEU A 66 -15.23 -11.88 -9.19
C LEU A 66 -16.70 -11.51 -9.29
N LYS A 67 -17.57 -12.52 -9.25
CA LYS A 67 -19.04 -12.34 -9.39
C LYS A 67 -19.73 -12.01 -8.07
N HIS A 68 -19.09 -12.31 -6.94
CA HIS A 68 -19.64 -12.08 -5.61
C HIS A 68 -19.79 -10.58 -5.30
N PRO A 69 -20.81 -10.16 -4.53
CA PRO A 69 -20.93 -8.77 -4.09
C PRO A 69 -19.75 -8.37 -3.20
N LEU A 70 -19.44 -7.08 -3.12
CA LEU A 70 -18.32 -6.57 -2.32
C LEU A 70 -18.53 -6.83 -0.84
N SER A 71 -19.76 -6.74 -0.36
CA SER A 71 -20.17 -7.18 0.98
C SER A 71 -19.98 -8.68 1.28
N SER A 72 -19.81 -9.55 0.28
CA SER A 72 -19.33 -10.92 0.51
C SER A 72 -17.80 -10.98 0.52
N ILE A 73 -17.13 -10.25 -0.39
CA ILE A 73 -15.66 -10.24 -0.50
C ILE A 73 -15.00 -9.59 0.72
N SER A 74 -15.61 -8.53 1.24
CA SER A 74 -15.20 -7.80 2.43
C SER A 74 -16.38 -7.59 3.38
N PRO A 75 -16.73 -8.60 4.20
CA PRO A 75 -17.97 -8.61 4.96
C PRO A 75 -17.99 -7.67 6.17
N ILE A 76 -16.83 -7.27 6.68
CA ILE A 76 -16.74 -6.31 7.77
C ILE A 76 -15.95 -5.11 7.24
N VAL A 77 -16.58 -3.95 7.16
CA VAL A 77 -15.92 -2.71 6.72
C VAL A 77 -15.97 -1.72 7.87
N ARG A 78 -14.80 -1.35 8.38
CA ARG A 78 -14.70 -0.45 9.53
C ARG A 78 -14.87 1.01 9.09
N THR A 79 -15.67 1.74 9.85
CA THR A 79 -15.77 3.21 9.75
C THR A 79 -14.99 3.87 10.89
N LYS A 80 -14.45 5.07 10.68
CA LYS A 80 -13.72 5.82 11.73
C LYS A 80 -14.64 6.41 12.80
N SER A 81 -15.96 6.39 12.58
CA SER A 81 -16.97 6.97 13.45
C SER A 81 -17.49 6.03 14.54
N SER A 82 -17.16 4.74 14.45
CA SER A 82 -17.74 3.68 15.29
C SER A 82 -16.64 2.98 16.09
N PHE A 83 -16.61 3.24 17.40
CA PHE A 83 -15.52 2.78 18.28
C PHE A 83 -15.85 1.50 19.07
N ASP A 84 -17.14 1.18 19.25
CA ASP A 84 -17.65 0.09 20.08
C ASP A 84 -18.44 -0.97 19.30
N GLU A 85 -18.81 -0.72 18.05
CA GLU A 85 -19.64 -1.61 17.23
C GLU A 85 -19.13 -3.05 17.17
N LEU A 86 -17.84 -3.28 16.96
CA LEU A 86 -17.29 -4.63 16.91
C LEU A 86 -17.36 -5.33 18.27
N LEU A 87 -17.21 -4.58 19.38
CA LEU A 87 -17.36 -5.12 20.73
C LEU A 87 -18.82 -5.51 20.99
N HIS A 88 -19.77 -4.71 20.52
CA HIS A 88 -21.20 -5.00 20.64
C HIS A 88 -21.64 -6.21 19.81
N ILE A 89 -21.15 -6.34 18.58
CA ILE A 89 -21.45 -7.50 17.73
C ILE A 89 -20.83 -8.77 18.34
N GLY A 90 -19.61 -8.66 18.86
CA GLY A 90 -18.89 -9.73 19.55
C GLY A 90 -18.23 -10.75 18.62
N HIS A 91 -17.23 -11.46 19.16
CA HIS A 91 -16.39 -12.42 18.43
C HIS A 91 -17.18 -13.44 17.61
N GLU A 92 -18.10 -14.17 18.24
CA GLU A 92 -18.83 -15.28 17.61
C GLU A 92 -19.62 -14.85 16.37
N ASN A 93 -20.32 -13.71 16.46
CA ASN A 93 -21.12 -13.21 15.34
C ASN A 93 -20.24 -12.71 14.20
N LEU A 94 -19.15 -12.01 14.51
CA LEU A 94 -18.18 -11.55 13.52
C LEU A 94 -17.50 -12.75 12.82
N LEU A 95 -17.04 -13.73 13.59
CA LEU A 95 -16.42 -14.95 13.04
C LEU A 95 -17.40 -15.73 12.16
N LYS A 96 -18.65 -15.89 12.61
CA LYS A 96 -19.71 -16.54 11.83
C LYS A 96 -19.93 -15.82 10.50
N LYS A 97 -19.97 -14.48 10.50
CA LYS A 97 -20.10 -13.67 9.28
C LYS A 97 -18.93 -13.92 8.33
N ILE A 98 -17.69 -13.84 8.82
CA ILE A 98 -16.47 -14.11 8.05
C ILE A 98 -16.53 -15.51 7.41
N LYS A 99 -16.80 -16.56 8.20
CA LYS A 99 -16.84 -17.96 7.71
C LYS A 99 -17.95 -18.19 6.68
N THR A 100 -19.11 -17.56 6.85
CA THR A 100 -20.23 -17.69 5.91
C THR A 100 -19.84 -17.13 4.55
N CYS A 101 -19.36 -15.89 4.50
CA CYS A 101 -18.94 -15.25 3.25
C CYS A 101 -17.73 -15.95 2.60
N TYR A 102 -16.76 -16.41 3.41
CA TYR A 102 -15.62 -17.18 2.91
C TYR A 102 -16.06 -18.50 2.24
N THR A 103 -17.04 -19.21 2.81
CA THR A 103 -17.55 -20.48 2.25
C THR A 103 -18.17 -20.26 0.86
N GLU A 104 -18.91 -19.15 0.69
CA GLU A 104 -19.47 -18.77 -0.61
C GLU A 104 -18.36 -18.48 -1.64
N ILE A 105 -17.32 -17.75 -1.25
CA ILE A 105 -16.23 -17.32 -2.14
C ILE A 105 -15.33 -18.49 -2.54
N SER A 106 -14.98 -19.36 -1.60
CA SER A 106 -14.04 -20.47 -1.81
C SER A 106 -14.60 -21.60 -2.68
N THR A 107 -15.89 -21.58 -3.00
CA THR A 107 -16.55 -22.65 -3.75
C THR A 107 -15.98 -22.78 -5.17
N ASN A 108 -15.56 -24.01 -5.53
CA ASN A 108 -14.99 -24.36 -6.84
C ASN A 108 -13.72 -23.57 -7.22
N LEU A 109 -12.89 -23.21 -6.24
CA LEU A 109 -11.61 -22.55 -6.46
C LEU A 109 -10.44 -23.42 -5.98
N ASP A 110 -9.32 -23.34 -6.71
CA ASP A 110 -8.05 -23.96 -6.32
C ASP A 110 -7.38 -23.15 -5.21
N TYR A 111 -7.40 -21.82 -5.33
CA TYR A 111 -6.78 -20.90 -4.37
C TYR A 111 -7.72 -19.77 -3.96
N VAL A 112 -7.64 -19.37 -2.69
CA VAL A 112 -8.17 -18.09 -2.22
C VAL A 112 -7.05 -17.30 -1.57
N LEU A 113 -6.81 -16.11 -2.12
CA LEU A 113 -5.92 -15.12 -1.52
C LEU A 113 -6.71 -14.33 -0.48
N ILE A 114 -6.24 -14.36 0.77
CA ILE A 114 -6.90 -13.72 1.89
C ILE A 114 -6.06 -12.53 2.32
N GLU A 115 -6.50 -11.32 2.00
CA GLU A 115 -5.76 -10.12 2.43
C GLU A 115 -6.06 -9.82 3.89
N GLY A 116 -4.99 -9.75 4.69
CA GLY A 116 -5.07 -9.40 6.10
C GLY A 116 -5.51 -7.95 6.32
N THR A 117 -5.79 -7.64 7.58
CA THR A 117 -6.08 -6.26 7.97
C THR A 117 -4.87 -5.33 7.79
N LYS A 118 -5.08 -4.03 7.99
CA LYS A 118 -4.03 -3.01 7.84
C LYS A 118 -2.72 -3.36 8.57
N ALA A 119 -2.77 -3.99 9.75
CA ALA A 119 -1.62 -4.59 10.43
C ALA A 119 -2.01 -5.93 11.05
N SER A 120 -1.07 -6.89 11.17
CA SER A 120 -1.36 -8.28 11.59
C SER A 120 -2.13 -8.40 12.91
N TRP A 121 -1.89 -7.49 13.87
CA TRP A 121 -2.49 -7.49 15.21
C TRP A 121 -3.82 -6.71 15.32
N HIS A 122 -4.31 -6.09 14.26
CA HIS A 122 -5.61 -5.40 14.34
C HIS A 122 -6.72 -6.42 14.70
N LEU A 123 -7.76 -5.96 15.42
CA LEU A 123 -8.88 -6.79 15.91
C LEU A 123 -8.56 -7.78 17.03
N LEU A 124 -7.41 -7.68 17.70
CA LEU A 124 -7.14 -8.45 18.92
C LEU A 124 -8.22 -8.26 20.00
N HIS A 125 -8.83 -7.07 20.10
CA HIS A 125 -9.90 -6.76 21.06
C HIS A 125 -11.20 -7.59 20.88
N VAL A 126 -11.36 -8.27 19.75
CA VAL A 126 -12.48 -9.19 19.47
C VAL A 126 -11.97 -10.58 19.04
N ASP A 127 -10.71 -10.91 19.34
CA ASP A 127 -10.04 -12.16 18.95
C ASP A 127 -10.21 -12.50 17.46
N LEU A 128 -10.00 -11.52 16.58
CA LEU A 128 -10.08 -11.69 15.11
C LEU A 128 -8.87 -11.08 14.40
N SER A 129 -7.69 -11.17 15.04
CA SER A 129 -6.44 -10.77 14.39
C SER A 129 -6.17 -11.56 13.11
N THR A 130 -5.33 -11.02 12.22
CA THR A 130 -4.97 -11.72 10.97
C THR A 130 -4.44 -13.14 11.25
N PRO A 131 -3.56 -13.37 12.26
CA PRO A 131 -3.20 -14.72 12.72
C PRO A 131 -4.39 -15.59 13.13
N ARG A 132 -5.35 -15.05 13.88
CA ARG A 132 -6.53 -15.82 14.29
C ARG A 132 -7.41 -16.19 13.09
N ILE A 133 -7.63 -15.26 12.16
CA ILE A 133 -8.37 -15.52 10.93
C ILE A 133 -7.65 -16.57 10.07
N ALA A 134 -6.33 -16.48 9.93
CA ALA A 134 -5.53 -17.46 9.21
C ALA A 134 -5.70 -18.88 9.78
N LYS A 135 -5.71 -19.01 11.11
CA LYS A 135 -5.99 -20.27 11.80
C LYS A 135 -7.41 -20.78 11.52
N GLU A 136 -8.42 -19.93 11.68
CA GLU A 136 -9.84 -20.29 11.49
C GLU A 136 -10.17 -20.72 10.06
N LEU A 137 -9.40 -20.22 9.09
CA LEU A 137 -9.54 -20.54 7.67
C LEU A 137 -8.50 -21.57 7.18
N ASN A 138 -7.70 -22.15 8.09
CA ASN A 138 -6.65 -23.13 7.75
C ASN A 138 -5.73 -22.65 6.60
N ALA A 139 -5.24 -21.41 6.72
CA ALA A 139 -4.45 -20.75 5.70
C ALA A 139 -2.94 -20.83 5.99
N SER A 140 -2.16 -20.97 4.92
CA SER A 140 -0.74 -20.60 4.92
C SER A 140 -0.59 -19.08 5.01
N VAL A 141 0.57 -18.60 5.48
CA VAL A 141 0.79 -17.16 5.68
C VAL A 141 2.03 -16.70 4.93
N ILE A 142 1.86 -15.61 4.18
CA ILE A 142 2.95 -14.77 3.67
C ILE A 142 2.84 -13.42 4.38
N CYS A 143 3.86 -13.05 5.14
CA CYS A 143 3.91 -11.78 5.87
C CYS A 143 4.95 -10.85 5.26
N LEU A 144 4.51 -9.63 4.92
CA LEU A 144 5.33 -8.58 4.34
C LEU A 144 5.88 -7.69 5.47
N VAL A 145 7.19 -7.44 5.44
CA VAL A 145 7.87 -6.55 6.38
C VAL A 145 8.69 -5.52 5.61
N ASN A 146 8.44 -4.23 5.83
CA ASN A 146 9.25 -3.17 5.24
C ASN A 146 10.67 -3.22 5.81
N PHE A 147 11.69 -3.06 4.98
CA PHE A 147 13.09 -3.18 5.38
C PHE A 147 13.86 -1.87 5.13
N PRO A 148 13.60 -0.80 5.91
CA PRO A 148 14.35 0.44 5.79
C PRO A 148 15.81 0.28 6.23
N ASP A 149 16.05 -0.51 7.28
CA ASP A 149 17.36 -0.81 7.85
C ASP A 149 17.35 -2.17 8.59
N ILE A 150 18.40 -2.44 9.36
CA ILE A 150 18.61 -3.74 10.03
C ILE A 150 17.61 -4.04 11.15
N GLU A 151 16.96 -3.03 11.74
CA GLU A 151 15.96 -3.21 12.80
C GLU A 151 14.72 -3.96 12.29
N ALA A 152 14.48 -3.94 10.97
CA ALA A 152 13.40 -4.72 10.35
C ALA A 152 13.55 -6.24 10.54
N ILE A 153 14.73 -6.74 10.91
CA ILE A 153 14.90 -8.15 11.32
C ILE A 153 14.09 -8.42 12.60
N ASP A 154 14.10 -7.49 13.55
CA ASP A 154 13.33 -7.63 14.79
C ASP A 154 11.82 -7.61 14.50
N ASP A 155 11.39 -6.77 13.56
CA ASP A 155 10.00 -6.76 13.08
C ASP A 155 9.60 -8.11 12.46
N VAL A 156 10.47 -8.72 11.63
CA VAL A 156 10.24 -10.06 11.09
C VAL A 156 10.03 -11.06 12.23
N LEU A 157 10.94 -11.09 13.22
CA LEU A 157 10.87 -12.03 14.34
C LEU A 157 9.61 -11.81 15.20
N LEU A 158 9.23 -10.56 15.44
CA LEU A 158 8.00 -10.22 16.15
C LEU A 158 6.75 -10.71 15.41
N GLN A 159 6.69 -10.54 14.10
CA GLN A 159 5.57 -11.06 13.29
C GLN A 159 5.46 -12.58 13.42
N ILE A 160 6.59 -13.28 13.30
CA ILE A 160 6.61 -14.74 13.41
C ILE A 160 6.11 -15.21 14.76
N GLU A 161 6.56 -14.58 15.85
CA GLU A 161 6.11 -14.93 17.20
C GLU A 161 4.60 -14.74 17.35
N LEU A 162 4.05 -13.64 16.80
CA LEU A 162 2.62 -13.38 16.81
C LEU A 162 1.80 -14.48 16.10
N PHE A 163 2.28 -14.99 14.96
CA PHE A 163 1.62 -16.07 14.23
C PHE A 163 1.81 -17.44 14.91
N ARG A 164 3.01 -17.74 15.42
CA ARG A 164 3.31 -18.97 16.17
C ARG A 164 2.49 -19.08 17.45
N HIS A 165 2.26 -17.98 18.15
CA HIS A 165 1.38 -17.95 19.32
C HIS A 165 -0.07 -18.39 19.00
N GLN A 166 -0.52 -18.25 17.75
CA GLN A 166 -1.81 -18.78 17.29
C GLN A 166 -1.74 -20.23 16.79
N GLY A 167 -0.57 -20.85 16.77
CA GLY A 167 -0.33 -22.20 16.27
C GLY A 167 -0.05 -22.27 14.76
N ILE A 168 0.34 -21.15 14.15
CA ILE A 168 0.76 -21.11 12.74
C ILE A 168 2.29 -21.26 12.69
N GLU A 169 2.73 -22.50 12.47
CA GLU A 169 4.16 -22.86 12.55
C GLU A 169 4.97 -22.40 11.33
N LYS A 170 4.34 -22.36 10.15
CA LYS A 170 4.98 -21.99 8.89
C LYS A 170 4.51 -20.61 8.45
N VAL A 171 5.37 -19.62 8.62
CA VAL A 171 5.19 -18.26 8.13
C VAL A 171 6.27 -17.96 7.11
N SER A 172 5.85 -17.61 5.90
CA SER A 172 6.73 -17.13 4.86
C SER A 172 6.87 -15.61 4.94
N ILE A 173 8.04 -15.07 4.60
CA ILE A 173 8.34 -13.64 4.67
C ILE A 173 8.67 -13.10 3.28
N ILE A 174 8.13 -11.92 2.98
CA ILE A 174 8.61 -11.05 1.91
C ILE A 174 9.20 -9.80 2.57
N LEU A 175 10.48 -9.53 2.30
CA LEU A 175 11.08 -8.25 2.66
C LEU A 175 10.66 -7.21 1.62
N ASN A 176 10.03 -6.13 2.06
CA ASN A 176 9.49 -5.09 1.19
C ASN A 176 10.28 -3.78 1.29
N MET A 177 10.26 -2.95 0.24
CA MET A 177 10.95 -1.67 0.17
C MET A 177 12.45 -1.74 0.54
N VAL A 178 13.13 -2.82 0.18
CA VAL A 178 14.54 -3.00 0.52
C VAL A 178 15.40 -2.01 -0.27
N PRO A 179 16.28 -1.21 0.36
CA PRO A 179 17.25 -0.40 -0.36
C PRO A 179 18.09 -1.25 -1.33
N PRO A 180 18.21 -0.89 -2.62
CA PRO A 180 18.93 -1.69 -3.62
C PRO A 180 20.38 -2.00 -3.24
N MET A 181 21.02 -1.09 -2.51
CA MET A 181 22.39 -1.26 -2.00
C MET A 181 22.54 -2.44 -1.01
N LEU A 182 21.46 -2.89 -0.38
CA LEU A 182 21.47 -4.02 0.56
C LEU A 182 21.31 -5.38 -0.12
N LYS A 183 21.19 -5.43 -1.46
CA LYS A 183 20.94 -6.68 -2.21
C LYS A 183 21.88 -7.82 -1.82
N ARG A 184 23.18 -7.54 -1.76
CA ARG A 184 24.21 -8.51 -1.37
C ARG A 184 24.09 -8.94 0.09
N THR A 185 23.90 -7.99 1.00
CA THR A 185 23.74 -8.27 2.43
C THR A 185 22.52 -9.14 2.70
N VAL A 186 21.41 -8.86 2.01
CA VAL A 186 20.18 -9.66 2.12
C VAL A 186 20.42 -11.09 1.64
N SER A 187 21.04 -11.28 0.48
CA SER A 187 21.28 -12.62 -0.07
C SER A 187 22.32 -13.44 0.69
N GLU A 188 23.40 -12.80 1.16
CA GLU A 188 24.55 -13.52 1.75
C GLU A 188 24.47 -13.67 3.27
N GLN A 189 23.72 -12.81 3.97
CA GLN A 189 23.71 -12.78 5.44
C GLN A 189 22.29 -12.88 6.02
N ILE A 190 21.40 -11.97 5.64
CA ILE A 190 20.07 -11.85 6.28
C ILE A 190 19.17 -13.02 5.92
N GLY A 191 19.06 -13.36 4.63
CA GLY A 191 18.28 -14.52 4.17
C GLY A 191 18.71 -15.82 4.86
N PRO A 192 20.00 -16.19 4.83
CA PRO A 192 20.51 -17.36 5.55
C PRO A 192 20.27 -17.32 7.07
N PHE A 193 20.30 -16.14 7.70
CA PHE A 193 19.96 -15.99 9.12
C PHE A 193 18.48 -16.29 9.37
N LEU A 194 17.57 -15.70 8.58
CA LEU A 194 16.12 -15.92 8.70
C LEU A 194 15.75 -17.39 8.49
N GLU A 195 16.32 -18.04 7.47
CA GLU A 195 16.09 -19.47 7.20
C GLU A 195 16.53 -20.35 8.40
N LYS A 196 17.64 -20.00 9.08
CA LYS A 196 18.07 -20.68 10.31
C LYS A 196 17.11 -20.48 11.49
N GLN A 197 16.33 -19.40 11.51
CA GLN A 197 15.27 -19.16 12.50
C GLN A 197 13.94 -19.86 12.14
N GLY A 198 13.95 -20.69 11.09
CA GLY A 198 12.77 -21.39 10.59
C GLY A 198 11.80 -20.47 9.87
N VAL A 199 12.32 -19.42 9.23
CA VAL A 199 11.55 -18.40 8.51
C VAL A 199 11.76 -18.60 7.02
N GLY A 200 10.69 -18.92 6.29
CA GLY A 200 10.78 -19.10 4.84
C GLY A 200 10.87 -17.75 4.14
N LEU A 201 12.07 -17.33 3.74
CA LEU A 201 12.21 -16.12 2.91
C LEU A 201 11.80 -16.48 1.48
N VAL A 202 10.63 -15.97 1.06
CA VAL A 202 10.01 -16.27 -0.23
C VAL A 202 10.03 -15.11 -1.22
N GLY A 203 10.56 -13.95 -0.82
CA GLY A 203 10.75 -12.85 -1.75
C GLY A 203 11.44 -11.64 -1.14
N VAL A 204 12.03 -10.83 -2.02
CA VAL A 204 12.64 -9.55 -1.68
C VAL A 204 12.21 -8.52 -2.73
N LEU A 205 11.46 -7.51 -2.30
CA LEU A 205 11.03 -6.38 -3.11
C LEU A 205 11.92 -5.19 -2.79
N TYR A 206 12.82 -4.88 -3.73
CA TYR A 206 13.66 -3.70 -3.63
C TYR A 206 12.86 -2.43 -3.95
N LEU A 207 13.33 -1.27 -3.51
CA LEU A 207 12.73 0.01 -3.91
C LEU A 207 12.83 0.17 -5.44
N HIS A 208 11.66 0.16 -6.09
CA HIS A 208 11.47 0.48 -7.51
C HIS A 208 10.60 1.73 -7.62
N ARG A 209 11.05 2.73 -8.40
CA ARG A 209 10.31 3.98 -8.62
C ARG A 209 8.89 3.69 -9.09
N GLU A 210 8.77 2.77 -10.03
CA GLU A 210 7.53 2.45 -10.71
C GLU A 210 6.50 1.76 -9.80
N LEU A 211 6.95 1.12 -8.71
CA LEU A 211 6.06 0.51 -7.72
C LEU A 211 5.62 1.51 -6.65
N PHE A 212 6.56 2.30 -6.14
CA PHE A 212 6.35 3.06 -4.91
C PHE A 212 6.06 4.55 -5.11
N SER A 213 6.30 5.11 -6.30
CA SER A 213 6.00 6.51 -6.60
C SER A 213 4.56 6.68 -7.08
N PRO A 214 3.78 7.61 -6.52
CA PRO A 214 2.50 8.01 -7.10
C PRO A 214 2.70 8.94 -8.31
N THR A 215 1.72 8.93 -9.21
CA THR A 215 1.62 9.91 -10.30
C THR A 215 1.06 11.24 -9.80
N ILE A 216 1.30 12.34 -10.54
CA ILE A 216 0.66 13.63 -10.26
C ILE A 216 -0.87 13.51 -10.26
N ARG A 217 -1.45 12.63 -11.09
CA ARG A 217 -2.88 12.31 -11.12
C ARG A 217 -3.39 11.73 -9.81
N GLU A 218 -2.69 10.73 -9.28
CA GLU A 218 -3.02 10.10 -8.00
C GLU A 218 -2.90 11.12 -6.85
N ILE A 219 -1.85 11.95 -6.87
CA ILE A 219 -1.66 13.04 -5.90
C ILE A 219 -2.81 14.06 -5.98
N GLN A 220 -3.18 14.48 -7.18
CA GLN A 220 -4.25 15.45 -7.41
C GLN A 220 -5.56 14.95 -6.81
N LYS A 221 -5.93 13.72 -7.14
CA LYS A 221 -7.16 13.09 -6.67
C LYS A 221 -7.20 13.00 -5.15
N ALA A 222 -6.11 12.54 -4.54
CA ALA A 222 -6.02 12.36 -3.10
C ALA A 222 -6.04 13.68 -2.30
N LEU A 223 -5.48 14.75 -2.87
CA LEU A 223 -5.45 16.08 -2.24
C LEU A 223 -6.65 16.95 -2.59
N GLU A 224 -7.61 16.44 -3.37
CA GLU A 224 -8.68 17.22 -3.99
C GLU A 224 -8.12 18.50 -4.66
N GLY A 225 -6.98 18.31 -5.33
CA GLY A 225 -6.11 19.38 -5.78
C GLY A 225 -6.54 20.02 -7.09
N GLU A 226 -6.34 21.33 -7.20
CA GLU A 226 -6.53 22.10 -8.41
C GLU A 226 -5.19 22.35 -9.11
N MET A 227 -5.09 22.01 -10.40
CA MET A 227 -3.89 22.29 -11.19
C MET A 227 -3.90 23.74 -11.65
N ILE A 228 -2.88 24.51 -11.25
CA ILE A 228 -2.66 25.90 -11.68
C ILE A 228 -1.91 25.96 -13.02
N THR A 229 -0.99 25.02 -13.25
CA THR A 229 -0.26 24.86 -14.52
C THR A 229 0.24 23.42 -14.68
N GLY A 230 0.50 23.00 -15.92
CA GLY A 230 1.09 21.69 -16.20
C GLY A 230 0.10 20.52 -16.17
N ALA A 231 -1.18 20.77 -16.48
CA ALA A 231 -2.23 19.74 -16.49
C ALA A 231 -2.01 18.64 -17.56
N GLU A 232 -1.07 18.84 -18.48
CA GLU A 232 -0.61 17.85 -19.45
C GLU A 232 0.43 16.86 -18.89
N LYS A 233 0.94 17.09 -17.66
CA LYS A 233 2.03 16.31 -17.04
C LYS A 233 1.56 15.34 -15.95
N MET A 234 0.28 14.95 -15.99
CA MET A 234 -0.37 14.20 -14.90
C MET A 234 0.24 12.81 -14.63
N ASP A 235 0.91 12.22 -15.61
CA ASP A 235 1.42 10.85 -15.52
C ASP A 235 2.90 10.80 -15.06
N ILE A 236 3.49 11.94 -14.69
CA ILE A 236 4.83 11.99 -14.08
C ILE A 236 4.78 11.34 -12.68
N LEU A 237 5.74 10.45 -12.43
CA LEU A 237 5.96 9.82 -11.13
C LEU A 237 6.77 10.74 -10.19
N ILE A 238 6.28 10.91 -8.97
CA ILE A 238 6.93 11.65 -7.90
C ILE A 238 7.57 10.67 -6.91
N GLU A 239 8.90 10.69 -6.83
CA GLU A 239 9.63 9.76 -5.96
C GLU A 239 9.64 10.20 -4.50
N LYS A 240 9.76 11.51 -4.28
CA LYS A 240 10.03 12.09 -2.96
C LYS A 240 9.20 13.33 -2.74
N PHE A 241 8.74 13.50 -1.52
CA PHE A 241 8.04 14.70 -1.08
C PHE A 241 8.92 15.49 -0.11
N MET A 242 9.02 16.79 -0.31
CA MET A 242 9.80 17.68 0.56
C MET A 242 8.94 18.83 1.05
N VAL A 243 8.93 19.06 2.36
CA VAL A 243 8.19 20.18 2.96
C VAL A 243 9.09 21.42 3.05
N GLY A 244 8.75 22.45 2.29
CA GLY A 244 9.40 23.76 2.30
C GLY A 244 8.84 24.69 3.38
N SER A 245 9.09 24.38 4.66
CA SER A 245 8.62 25.19 5.81
C SER A 245 9.69 26.16 6.35
N MET A 246 10.96 25.95 6.01
CA MET A 246 12.09 26.76 6.49
C MET A 246 12.41 27.97 5.60
N ALA A 247 13.43 28.76 5.98
CA ALA A 247 13.97 29.82 5.14
C ALA A 247 14.62 29.26 3.84
N PRO A 248 14.60 30.00 2.70
CA PRO A 248 15.02 29.48 1.40
C PRO A 248 16.46 28.98 1.34
N GLU A 249 17.40 29.64 2.01
CA GLU A 249 18.82 29.28 1.99
C GLU A 249 19.06 27.90 2.62
N ASN A 250 18.23 27.55 3.61
CA ASN A 250 18.27 26.24 4.25
C ASN A 250 17.52 25.21 3.41
N ALA A 251 16.37 25.58 2.83
CA ALA A 251 15.59 24.70 1.97
C ALA A 251 16.38 24.25 0.72
N LEU A 252 17.11 25.17 0.08
CA LEU A 252 17.92 24.90 -1.12
C LEU A 252 18.95 23.78 -0.91
N LYS A 253 19.57 23.69 0.28
CA LYS A 253 20.53 22.63 0.60
C LYS A 253 19.90 21.24 0.52
N TRP A 254 18.65 21.13 0.96
CA TRP A 254 17.87 19.90 0.91
C TRP A 254 17.34 19.64 -0.50
N PHE A 255 16.80 20.66 -1.16
CA PHE A 255 16.24 20.54 -2.52
C PHE A 255 17.29 20.12 -3.56
N ARG A 256 18.53 20.59 -3.45
CA ARG A 256 19.63 20.20 -4.36
C ARG A 256 20.12 18.76 -4.18
N ARG A 257 19.88 18.15 -3.01
CA ARG A 257 20.30 16.77 -2.71
C ARG A 257 19.25 15.74 -3.13
N THR A 258 18.08 16.21 -3.53
CA THR A 258 16.92 15.37 -3.81
C THR A 258 16.41 15.66 -5.22
N SER A 259 16.61 14.69 -6.11
CA SER A 259 16.06 14.66 -7.46
C SER A 259 14.61 14.16 -7.48
N ASP A 260 13.92 14.36 -8.61
CA ASP A 260 12.60 13.78 -8.90
C ASP A 260 11.54 14.00 -7.79
N LYS A 261 11.55 15.19 -7.18
CA LYS A 261 10.72 15.50 -6.00
C LYS A 261 9.49 16.35 -6.32
N ALA A 262 8.49 16.24 -5.45
CA ALA A 262 7.50 17.28 -5.24
C ALA A 262 7.88 18.13 -4.02
N VAL A 263 7.71 19.45 -4.11
CA VAL A 263 7.88 20.35 -2.96
C VAL A 263 6.51 20.84 -2.49
N ILE A 264 6.24 20.63 -1.20
CA ILE A 264 5.02 21.05 -0.50
C ILE A 264 5.34 22.33 0.27
N THR A 265 4.65 23.42 -0.02
CA THR A 265 4.82 24.69 0.71
C THR A 265 3.53 25.50 0.70
N SER A 266 3.52 26.63 1.39
CA SER A 266 2.40 27.56 1.36
C SER A 266 2.47 28.44 0.10
N GLY A 267 1.34 28.74 -0.53
CA GLY A 267 1.32 29.52 -1.78
C GLY A 267 1.82 30.96 -1.64
N ASP A 268 1.76 31.52 -0.44
CA ASP A 268 2.31 32.85 -0.11
C ASP A 268 3.84 32.87 0.06
N ARG A 269 4.50 31.70 0.04
CA ARG A 269 5.97 31.56 0.10
C ARG A 269 6.60 31.54 -1.29
N SER A 270 6.46 32.66 -2.01
CA SER A 270 7.06 32.85 -3.34
C SER A 270 8.57 32.61 -3.36
N ASP A 271 9.27 32.99 -2.28
CA ASP A 271 10.69 32.74 -2.07
C ASP A 271 11.06 31.24 -2.10
N ILE A 272 10.27 30.40 -1.43
CA ILE A 272 10.45 28.93 -1.41
C ILE A 272 10.03 28.30 -2.72
N CYS A 273 8.95 28.78 -3.32
CA CYS A 273 8.51 28.29 -4.62
C CYS A 273 9.61 28.49 -5.67
N LEU A 274 10.16 29.71 -5.76
CA LEU A 274 11.26 30.01 -6.67
C LEU A 274 12.50 29.17 -6.35
N ALA A 275 12.87 29.05 -5.08
CA ALA A 275 13.99 28.21 -4.67
C ALA A 275 13.82 26.73 -5.07
N ALA A 276 12.60 26.19 -4.98
CA ALA A 276 12.28 24.84 -5.41
C ALA A 276 12.35 24.68 -6.94
N LEU A 277 11.83 25.67 -7.69
CA LEU A 277 11.87 25.69 -9.16
C LEU A 277 13.30 25.73 -9.72
N GLU A 278 14.25 26.33 -9.01
CA GLU A 278 15.68 26.32 -9.39
C GLU A 278 16.40 24.99 -9.10
N THR A 279 15.65 23.93 -8.78
CA THR A 279 16.19 22.58 -8.55
C THR A 279 15.35 21.54 -9.30
N ASP A 280 15.80 20.29 -9.30
CA ASP A 280 15.09 19.18 -9.96
C ASP A 280 13.76 18.86 -9.24
N THR A 281 12.71 19.59 -9.60
CA THR A 281 11.37 19.54 -8.99
C THR A 281 10.34 19.25 -10.06
N ASN A 282 9.61 18.14 -9.90
CA ASN A 282 8.61 17.66 -10.85
C ASN A 282 7.19 18.14 -10.51
N LEU A 283 6.96 18.67 -9.32
CA LEU A 283 5.66 19.22 -8.91
C LEU A 283 5.84 20.21 -7.74
N LEU A 284 5.18 21.36 -7.80
CA LEU A 284 4.93 22.20 -6.63
C LEU A 284 3.52 21.97 -6.11
N ILE A 285 3.39 21.70 -4.82
CA ILE A 285 2.11 21.54 -4.12
C ILE A 285 1.95 22.70 -3.15
N LEU A 286 0.96 23.55 -3.39
CA LEU A 286 0.68 24.75 -2.61
C LEU A 286 -0.50 24.52 -1.67
N THR A 287 -0.25 24.69 -0.37
CA THR A 287 -1.19 24.31 0.69
C THR A 287 -1.94 25.52 1.25
N GLY A 288 -3.06 25.25 1.93
CA GLY A 288 -3.87 26.26 2.62
C GLY A 288 -4.78 27.09 1.71
N GLY A 289 -5.00 26.65 0.46
CA GLY A 289 -5.83 27.35 -0.51
C GLY A 289 -5.25 28.70 -0.98
N MET A 290 -3.97 28.96 -0.69
CA MET A 290 -3.28 30.16 -1.14
C MET A 290 -2.66 29.91 -2.51
N GLY A 291 -3.06 30.72 -3.49
CA GLY A 291 -2.52 30.67 -4.84
C GLY A 291 -1.12 31.29 -4.92
N PRO A 292 -0.29 30.87 -5.89
CA PRO A 292 1.04 31.44 -6.09
C PRO A 292 0.97 32.85 -6.70
N GLU A 293 1.99 33.67 -6.44
CA GLU A 293 2.18 34.93 -7.17
C GLU A 293 2.41 34.70 -8.67
N ILE A 294 2.06 35.71 -9.47
CA ILE A 294 2.20 35.68 -10.94
C ILE A 294 3.64 35.36 -11.37
N GLY A 295 4.64 35.88 -10.65
CA GLY A 295 6.05 35.61 -10.94
C GLY A 295 6.41 34.12 -10.81
N THR A 296 5.88 33.46 -9.77
CA THR A 296 6.05 32.01 -9.56
C THR A 296 5.40 31.21 -10.68
N ILE A 297 4.18 31.60 -11.11
CA ILE A 297 3.48 30.93 -12.23
C ILE A 297 4.27 31.07 -13.53
N ALA A 298 4.77 32.28 -13.82
CA ALA A 298 5.56 32.55 -15.02
C ALA A 298 6.84 31.71 -15.04
N ARG A 299 7.57 31.67 -13.92
CA ARG A 299 8.79 30.87 -13.79
C ARG A 299 8.53 29.37 -13.91
N ALA A 300 7.46 28.87 -13.28
CA ALA A 300 7.09 27.47 -13.37
C ALA A 300 6.72 27.05 -14.80
N ARG A 301 6.02 27.91 -15.56
CA ARG A 301 5.73 27.68 -16.98
C ARG A 301 6.99 27.65 -17.83
N GLU A 302 7.91 28.58 -17.61
CA GLU A 302 9.19 28.63 -18.31
C GLU A 302 10.00 27.34 -18.12
N LEU A 303 10.02 26.82 -16.90
CA LEU A 303 10.74 25.59 -16.55
C LEU A 303 9.91 24.31 -16.79
N GLY A 304 8.63 24.46 -17.15
CA GLY A 304 7.69 23.37 -17.32
C GLY A 304 7.38 22.60 -16.04
N VAL A 305 7.49 23.20 -14.85
CA VAL A 305 7.15 22.54 -13.58
C VAL A 305 5.65 22.74 -13.29
N PRO A 306 4.86 21.66 -13.15
CA PRO A 306 3.47 21.75 -12.73
C PRO A 306 3.31 22.37 -11.35
N ILE A 307 2.21 23.12 -11.17
CA ILE A 307 1.80 23.64 -9.86
C ILE A 307 0.39 23.12 -9.57
N MET A 308 0.23 22.52 -8.40
CA MET A 308 -1.02 22.09 -7.81
C MET A 308 -1.30 22.90 -6.56
N MET A 309 -2.57 23.22 -6.31
CA MET A 309 -3.04 23.85 -5.09
C MET A 309 -4.02 22.93 -4.37
N THR A 310 -4.00 22.92 -3.04
CA THR A 310 -4.99 22.20 -2.22
C THR A 310 -5.44 23.08 -1.06
N ALA A 311 -6.67 22.87 -0.60
CA ALA A 311 -7.23 23.54 0.57
C ALA A 311 -6.65 22.99 1.89
N HIS A 312 -6.03 21.81 1.88
CA HIS A 312 -5.41 21.21 3.06
C HIS A 312 -4.21 22.01 3.57
N ASP A 313 -3.97 21.99 4.88
CA ASP A 313 -2.74 22.52 5.47
C ASP A 313 -1.51 21.66 5.11
N THR A 314 -0.32 22.18 5.35
CA THR A 314 0.95 21.51 5.00
C THR A 314 1.13 20.15 5.68
N TYR A 315 0.70 20.00 6.93
CA TYR A 315 0.84 18.75 7.67
C TYR A 315 -0.13 17.69 7.15
N THR A 316 -1.40 18.07 6.97
CA THR A 316 -2.42 17.19 6.38
C THR A 316 -2.04 16.77 4.97
N THR A 317 -1.56 17.70 4.13
CA THR A 317 -1.06 17.41 2.79
C THR A 317 0.07 16.39 2.83
N GLY A 318 1.07 16.59 3.70
CA GLY A 318 2.19 15.66 3.87
C GLY A 318 1.72 14.25 4.27
N LYS A 319 0.76 14.15 5.19
CA LYS A 319 0.17 12.86 5.56
C LYS A 319 -0.56 12.18 4.41
N ILE A 320 -1.34 12.92 3.62
CA ILE A 320 -2.10 12.34 2.52
C ILE A 320 -1.14 11.75 1.49
N VAL A 321 -0.12 12.50 1.06
CA VAL A 321 0.81 12.02 0.04
C VAL A 321 1.69 10.86 0.52
N ASP A 322 2.05 10.83 1.81
CA ASP A 322 2.79 9.72 2.41
C ASP A 322 2.00 8.39 2.34
N ASN A 323 0.67 8.48 2.48
CA ASN A 323 -0.22 7.31 2.33
C ASN A 323 -0.43 6.85 0.88
N LEU A 324 0.05 7.59 -0.13
CA LEU A 324 -0.04 7.19 -1.54
C LEU A 324 1.15 6.32 -1.99
N ILE A 325 2.20 6.25 -1.18
CA ILE A 325 3.40 5.49 -1.52
C ILE A 325 3.04 4.00 -1.59
N GLY A 326 3.27 3.39 -2.75
CA GLY A 326 3.01 1.96 -2.98
C GLY A 326 1.53 1.56 -3.06
N THR A 327 0.60 2.51 -3.26
CA THR A 327 -0.80 2.19 -3.53
C THR A 327 -1.02 1.78 -4.98
N VAL A 328 -2.07 1.00 -5.25
CA VAL A 328 -2.48 0.58 -6.59
C VAL A 328 -3.94 0.91 -6.80
N THR A 329 -4.34 1.17 -8.04
CA THR A 329 -5.73 1.42 -8.42
C THR A 329 -6.08 0.58 -9.65
N ALA A 330 -7.36 0.22 -9.80
CA ALA A 330 -7.82 -0.59 -10.93
C ALA A 330 -7.69 0.15 -12.28
N GLU A 331 -7.76 1.49 -12.27
CA GLU A 331 -7.65 2.34 -13.46
C GLU A 331 -6.23 2.36 -14.03
N ASN A 332 -5.20 2.15 -13.18
CA ASN A 332 -3.80 2.25 -13.57
C ASN A 332 -3.26 0.91 -14.12
N LYS A 333 -3.73 0.53 -15.31
CA LYS A 333 -3.34 -0.73 -15.99
C LYS A 333 -1.83 -0.88 -16.20
N GLU A 334 -1.13 0.22 -16.44
CA GLU A 334 0.33 0.20 -16.60
C GLU A 334 1.02 -0.18 -15.29
N LYS A 335 0.61 0.43 -14.16
CA LYS A 335 1.12 0.08 -12.83
C LYS A 335 0.78 -1.36 -12.46
N LEU A 336 -0.41 -1.84 -12.77
CA LEU A 336 -0.79 -3.25 -12.55
C LEU A 336 0.14 -4.21 -13.29
N ALA A 337 0.44 -3.96 -14.58
CA ALA A 337 1.37 -4.79 -15.35
C ALA A 337 2.80 -4.75 -14.78
N ILE A 338 3.24 -3.58 -14.30
CA ILE A 338 4.54 -3.42 -13.64
C ILE A 338 4.58 -4.20 -12.32
N VAL A 339 3.50 -4.15 -11.52
CA VAL A 339 3.35 -4.92 -10.28
C VAL A 339 3.43 -6.42 -10.58
N GLU A 340 2.62 -6.93 -11.51
CA GLU A 340 2.64 -8.34 -11.89
C GLU A 340 4.02 -8.82 -12.32
N LYS A 341 4.75 -7.98 -13.07
CA LYS A 341 6.11 -8.27 -13.51
C LYS A 341 7.10 -8.24 -12.35
N ILE A 342 7.31 -7.07 -11.74
CA ILE A 342 8.39 -6.87 -10.75
C ILE A 342 8.13 -7.68 -9.49
N VAL A 343 6.92 -7.58 -8.94
CA VAL A 343 6.59 -8.33 -7.72
C VAL A 343 6.58 -9.81 -8.04
N GLY A 344 5.95 -10.24 -9.14
CA GLY A 344 5.89 -11.64 -9.52
C GLY A 344 7.26 -12.29 -9.81
N GLU A 345 8.22 -11.56 -10.35
CA GLU A 345 9.61 -12.03 -10.54
C GLU A 345 10.39 -12.13 -9.23
N SER A 346 10.01 -11.36 -8.21
CA SER A 346 10.62 -11.40 -6.87
C SER A 346 10.07 -12.50 -5.97
N LEU A 347 8.98 -13.19 -6.33
CA LEU A 347 8.37 -14.26 -5.54
C LEU A 347 8.93 -15.63 -5.90
N ASP A 348 9.38 -16.37 -4.89
CA ASP A 348 9.69 -17.80 -4.97
C ASP A 348 8.40 -18.62 -4.87
N MET A 349 7.75 -18.80 -6.02
CA MET A 349 6.48 -19.51 -6.12
C MET A 349 6.56 -20.97 -5.66
N ASP A 350 7.74 -21.60 -5.74
CA ASP A 350 7.87 -23.01 -5.38
C ASP A 350 7.94 -23.16 -3.85
N LYS A 351 8.61 -22.24 -3.15
CA LYS A 351 8.53 -22.16 -1.68
C LYS A 351 7.15 -21.73 -1.17
N ILE A 352 6.46 -20.84 -1.89
CA ILE A 352 5.11 -20.39 -1.49
C ILE A 352 4.10 -21.54 -1.54
N LEU A 353 4.24 -22.44 -2.52
CA LEU A 353 3.28 -23.51 -2.78
C LEU A 353 3.66 -24.86 -2.15
N SER A 354 4.82 -24.95 -1.48
CA SER A 354 5.28 -26.14 -0.74
C SER A 354 4.75 -26.18 0.69
#